data_AF-A0A1G8FIC6-F1
#
_entry.id   AF-A0A1G8FIC6-F1
#
_cell.length_a   1.000
_cell.length_b   1.000
_cell.length_c   1.000
_cell.angle_alpha   90.00
_cell.angle_beta   90.00
_cell.angle_gamma   90.00
#
_symmetry.space_group_name_H-M   'P 1'
#
loop_
_entity.id
_entity.type
_entity.pdbx_description
1 polymer ?
#
loop_
_entity_poly.entity_id
_entity_poly.type
_entity_poly.pdbx_seq_one_letter_code
_entity_poly.pdbx_strand_id
1 'polypeptide(L)'
;MTKQLHKTCTCENYSDLELSRDVISKRIKESKKIKKHLEIKSKSNKGHHLYQCKFCNQLWQLSSAWNWGEKDYLFKIPKTEIKEWNKNPFVSPADMTMFAASMNLYFERHKLVASENFCRRDNCERKAILKDVLCKNHFIESLQNIGTLPKYPEGKIFDPYTF
;
A
#
# COMPACT_ATOMS: atom_id res chain seq x y z
N MET A 1 -30.80 -20.79 -30.47
CA MET A 1 -29.45 -20.19 -30.45
C MET A 1 -29.40 -19.10 -29.39
N THR A 2 -28.87 -19.42 -28.22
CA THR A 2 -28.86 -18.52 -27.05
C THR A 2 -27.74 -17.49 -27.24
N LYS A 3 -28.09 -16.22 -27.42
CA LYS A 3 -27.13 -15.09 -27.42
C LYS A 3 -26.43 -15.03 -26.06
N GLN A 4 -25.25 -15.64 -25.95
CA GLN A 4 -24.32 -15.34 -24.87
C GLN A 4 -23.86 -13.89 -25.06
N LEU A 5 -24.40 -12.97 -24.25
CA LEU A 5 -23.81 -11.65 -24.09
C LEU A 5 -22.37 -11.86 -23.57
N HIS A 6 -21.38 -11.68 -24.44
CA HIS A 6 -20.00 -11.44 -24.01
C HIS A 6 -20.01 -10.17 -23.15
N LYS A 7 -20.22 -10.30 -21.84
CA LYS A 7 -19.87 -9.24 -20.89
C LYS A 7 -18.35 -9.15 -20.91
N THR A 8 -17.86 -8.16 -21.64
CA THR A 8 -16.43 -7.93 -21.83
C THR A 8 -15.79 -7.57 -20.49
N CYS A 9 -14.74 -8.30 -20.12
CA CYS A 9 -13.89 -7.94 -19.00
C CYS A 9 -13.32 -6.52 -19.23
N THR A 10 -13.30 -5.68 -18.19
CA THR A 10 -12.69 -4.34 -18.25
C THR A 10 -11.50 -4.20 -17.31
N CYS A 11 -10.96 -5.30 -16.76
CA CYS A 11 -9.89 -5.22 -15.76
C CYS A 11 -8.61 -4.59 -16.33
N GLU A 12 -8.30 -4.83 -17.60
CA GLU A 12 -7.10 -4.30 -18.26
C GLU A 12 -7.11 -2.77 -18.38
N ASN A 13 -8.29 -2.16 -18.43
CA ASN A 13 -8.45 -0.69 -18.52
C ASN A 13 -7.98 0.06 -17.27
N TYR A 14 -7.67 -0.66 -16.19
CA TYR A 14 -7.25 -0.08 -14.92
C TYR A 14 -5.81 -0.49 -14.63
N SER A 15 -4.89 0.45 -14.70
CA SER A 15 -3.50 0.24 -14.29
C SER A 15 -3.38 0.07 -12.77
N ASP A 16 -2.19 -0.32 -12.34
CA ASP A 16 -1.76 -0.14 -10.96
C ASP A 16 -1.80 1.35 -10.59
N LEU A 17 -1.94 1.63 -9.29
CA LEU A 17 -2.08 2.98 -8.80
C LEU A 17 -0.69 3.56 -8.59
N GLU A 18 -0.43 4.72 -9.18
CA GLU A 18 0.67 5.55 -8.72
C GLU A 18 0.37 6.06 -7.30
N LEU A 19 1.42 6.20 -6.48
CA LEU A 19 1.31 6.70 -5.10
C LEU A 19 1.11 8.22 -5.06
N SER A 20 -0.02 8.68 -5.60
CA SER A 20 -0.38 10.09 -5.67
C SER A 20 -1.84 10.34 -5.27
N ARG A 21 -2.09 11.52 -4.69
CA ARG A 21 -3.43 11.86 -4.19
C ARG A 21 -4.49 11.89 -5.29
N ASP A 22 -4.12 12.33 -6.49
CA ASP A 22 -5.02 12.44 -7.63
C ASP A 22 -5.41 11.08 -8.19
N VAL A 23 -4.46 10.14 -8.26
CA VAL A 23 -4.71 8.78 -8.74
C VAL A 23 -5.60 8.01 -7.76
N ILE A 24 -5.38 8.12 -6.45
CA ILE A 24 -6.29 7.56 -5.43
C ILE A 24 -7.70 8.17 -5.57
N SER A 25 -7.80 9.50 -5.70
CA SER A 25 -9.08 10.20 -5.85
C SER A 25 -9.85 9.75 -7.10
N LYS A 26 -9.15 9.55 -8.22
CA LYS A 26 -9.71 9.01 -9.45
C LYS A 26 -10.21 7.57 -9.23
N ARG A 27 -9.39 6.72 -8.61
CA ARG A 27 -9.76 5.32 -8.38
C ARG A 27 -10.96 5.16 -7.45
N ILE A 28 -11.13 6.00 -6.44
CA ILE A 28 -12.34 6.02 -5.59
C ILE A 28 -13.60 6.17 -6.45
N LYS A 29 -13.59 7.10 -7.42
CA LYS A 29 -14.74 7.33 -8.33
C LYS A 29 -14.98 6.13 -9.25
N GLU A 30 -13.92 5.52 -9.76
CA GLU A 30 -13.97 4.35 -10.65
C GLU A 30 -14.42 3.07 -9.94
N SER A 31 -14.12 2.93 -8.65
CA SER A 31 -14.33 1.70 -7.88
C SER A 31 -15.79 1.25 -7.86
N LYS A 32 -16.74 2.20 -7.89
CA LYS A 32 -18.17 1.89 -8.04
C LYS A 32 -18.48 1.14 -9.33
N LYS A 33 -17.81 1.47 -10.44
CA LYS A 33 -17.97 0.81 -11.74
C LYS A 33 -17.22 -0.52 -11.78
N ILE A 34 -16.00 -0.55 -11.25
CA ILE A 34 -15.17 -1.78 -11.18
C ILE A 34 -15.93 -2.88 -10.42
N LYS A 35 -16.46 -2.55 -9.23
CA LYS A 35 -17.15 -3.48 -8.32
C LYS A 35 -18.31 -4.25 -8.96
N LYS A 36 -18.98 -3.69 -9.98
CA LYS A 36 -20.12 -4.34 -10.68
C LYS A 36 -19.75 -5.66 -11.38
N HIS A 37 -18.47 -5.84 -11.72
CA HIS A 37 -17.98 -7.01 -12.45
C HIS A 37 -17.25 -8.02 -11.55
N LEU A 38 -17.22 -7.77 -10.24
CA LEU A 38 -16.46 -8.55 -9.29
C LEU A 38 -17.35 -9.38 -8.36
N GLU A 39 -16.82 -10.50 -7.90
CA GLU A 39 -17.38 -11.31 -6.82
C GLU A 39 -16.53 -11.15 -5.58
N ILE A 40 -17.18 -11.02 -4.44
CA ILE A 40 -16.48 -11.10 -3.17
C ILE A 40 -16.04 -12.54 -2.93
N LYS A 41 -14.76 -12.74 -2.59
CA LYS A 41 -14.17 -14.03 -2.23
C LYS A 41 -13.86 -14.13 -0.75
N SER A 42 -13.56 -13.00 -0.09
CA SER A 42 -13.34 -12.98 1.35
C SER A 42 -13.43 -11.59 1.95
N LYS A 43 -13.47 -11.52 3.28
CA LYS A 43 -13.42 -10.29 4.07
C LYS A 43 -12.41 -10.49 5.20
N SER A 44 -11.50 -9.54 5.35
CA SER A 44 -10.53 -9.54 6.44
C SER A 44 -11.10 -8.85 7.69
N ASN A 45 -10.54 -9.16 8.85
CA ASN A 45 -10.89 -8.50 10.11
C ASN A 45 -10.45 -7.02 10.13
N LYS A 46 -9.56 -6.61 9.22
CA LYS A 46 -9.09 -5.22 9.04
C LYS A 46 -10.01 -4.38 8.15
N GLY A 47 -11.19 -4.90 7.79
CA GLY A 47 -12.16 -4.19 6.94
C GLY A 47 -11.82 -4.21 5.44
N HIS A 48 -10.75 -4.89 5.01
CA HIS A 48 -10.50 -5.11 3.59
C HIS A 48 -11.40 -6.22 3.04
N HIS A 49 -11.75 -6.13 1.77
CA HIS A 49 -12.46 -7.20 1.05
C HIS A 49 -11.65 -7.69 -0.14
N LEU A 50 -11.59 -9.01 -0.30
CA LEU A 50 -11.01 -9.65 -1.46
C LEU A 50 -12.10 -9.88 -2.50
N TYR A 51 -11.85 -9.38 -3.69
CA TYR A 51 -12.71 -9.53 -4.85
C TYR A 51 -11.97 -10.28 -5.97
N GLN A 52 -12.74 -10.94 -6.83
CA GLN A 52 -12.25 -11.60 -8.04
C GLN A 52 -13.14 -11.23 -9.23
N CYS A 53 -12.53 -10.92 -10.36
CA CYS A 53 -13.25 -10.69 -11.60
C CYS A 53 -13.84 -12.00 -12.12
N LYS A 54 -15.14 -11.99 -12.46
CA LYS A 54 -15.88 -13.16 -13.00
C LYS A 54 -15.36 -13.65 -14.35
N PHE A 55 -14.61 -12.80 -15.07
CA PHE A 55 -14.23 -13.04 -16.47
C PHE A 55 -12.76 -13.40 -16.65
N CYS A 56 -11.84 -12.68 -15.99
CA CYS A 56 -10.39 -12.88 -16.15
C CYS A 56 -9.70 -13.42 -14.89
N ASN A 57 -10.44 -13.68 -13.82
CA ASN A 57 -9.90 -14.12 -12.53
C ASN A 57 -8.91 -13.15 -11.85
N GLN A 58 -8.75 -11.92 -12.35
CA GLN A 58 -7.97 -10.88 -11.67
C GLN A 58 -8.49 -10.67 -10.24
N LEU A 59 -7.56 -10.67 -9.28
CA LEU A 59 -7.86 -10.35 -7.89
C LEU A 59 -7.77 -8.85 -7.64
N TRP A 60 -8.66 -8.39 -6.76
CA TRP A 60 -8.81 -7.00 -6.38
C TRP A 60 -8.97 -6.91 -4.86
N GLN A 61 -8.32 -5.93 -4.25
CA GLN A 61 -8.55 -5.60 -2.84
C GLN A 61 -9.32 -4.30 -2.74
N LEU A 62 -10.38 -4.31 -1.92
CA LEU A 62 -11.05 -3.10 -1.46
C LEU A 62 -10.43 -2.67 -0.14
N SER A 63 -10.04 -1.40 -0.06
CA SER A 63 -9.57 -0.75 1.15
C SER A 63 -10.26 0.60 1.33
N SER A 64 -10.31 1.10 2.56
CA SER A 64 -10.83 2.43 2.87
C SER A 64 -9.69 3.44 2.93
N ALA A 65 -9.85 4.56 2.23
CA ALA A 65 -8.91 5.68 2.27
C ALA A 65 -9.36 6.69 3.36
N TRP A 66 -8.86 6.53 4.58
CA TRP A 66 -9.23 7.38 5.73
C TRP A 66 -8.96 8.87 5.48
N ASN A 67 -7.83 9.22 4.85
CA ASN A 67 -7.50 10.59 4.43
C ASN A 67 -8.36 11.17 3.29
N TRP A 68 -9.34 10.40 2.81
CA TRP A 68 -10.33 10.81 1.80
C TRP A 68 -11.76 10.79 2.32
N GLY A 69 -11.94 10.84 3.65
CA GLY A 69 -13.25 10.72 4.29
C GLY A 69 -13.76 9.29 4.21
N GLU A 70 -12.89 8.33 4.54
CA GLU A 70 -13.19 6.89 4.63
C GLU A 70 -13.78 6.29 3.35
N LYS A 71 -13.37 6.81 2.19
CA LYS A 71 -13.90 6.36 0.90
C LYS A 71 -13.24 5.05 0.48
N ASP A 72 -14.08 4.08 0.14
CA ASP A 72 -13.63 2.82 -0.43
C ASP A 72 -13.05 2.97 -1.84
N TYR A 73 -11.99 2.21 -2.11
CA TYR A 73 -11.42 2.07 -3.44
C TYR A 73 -10.87 0.67 -3.68
N LEU A 74 -10.79 0.30 -4.96
CA LEU A 74 -10.35 -1.00 -5.45
C LEU A 74 -9.02 -0.88 -6.18
N PHE A 75 -8.08 -1.75 -5.85
CA PHE A 75 -6.81 -1.90 -6.57
C PHE A 75 -6.54 -3.36 -6.89
N LYS A 76 -5.81 -3.60 -7.98
CA LYS A 76 -5.39 -4.94 -8.37
C LYS A 76 -4.36 -5.45 -7.38
N ILE A 77 -4.41 -6.74 -7.10
CA ILE A 77 -3.40 -7.43 -6.31
C ILE A 77 -2.88 -8.65 -7.07
N PRO A 78 -1.65 -9.11 -6.78
CA PRO A 78 -1.13 -10.36 -7.33
C PRO A 78 -2.03 -11.55 -7.00
N LYS A 79 -1.89 -12.63 -7.79
CA LYS A 79 -2.51 -13.91 -7.44
C LYS A 79 -2.03 -14.35 -6.06
N THR A 80 -2.96 -14.76 -5.22
CA THR A 80 -2.69 -15.24 -3.87
C THR A 80 -3.80 -16.20 -3.43
N GLU A 81 -3.49 -17.08 -2.49
CA GLU A 81 -4.52 -17.88 -1.83
C GLU A 81 -5.36 -17.02 -0.88
N ILE A 82 -6.66 -17.33 -0.78
CA ILE A 82 -7.59 -16.61 0.10
C ILE A 82 -7.15 -16.73 1.57
N LYS A 83 -6.67 -17.90 1.99
CA LYS A 83 -6.20 -18.14 3.37
C LYS A 83 -5.00 -17.26 3.71
N GLU A 84 -4.03 -17.16 2.80
CA GLU A 84 -2.85 -16.30 2.98
C GLU A 84 -3.23 -14.82 2.96
N TRP A 85 -4.13 -14.42 2.06
CA TRP A 85 -4.64 -13.05 2.02
C TRP A 85 -5.36 -12.66 3.32
N ASN A 86 -6.14 -13.56 3.91
CA ASN A 86 -6.84 -13.28 5.18
C ASN A 86 -5.88 -13.06 6.36
N LYS A 87 -4.73 -13.76 6.38
CA LYS A 87 -3.71 -13.57 7.42
C LYS A 87 -3.02 -12.22 7.28
N ASN A 88 -2.65 -11.86 6.06
CA ASN A 88 -1.91 -10.64 5.78
C ASN A 88 -2.36 -10.01 4.45
N PRO A 89 -3.45 -9.22 4.45
CA PRO A 89 -3.90 -8.50 3.26
C PRO A 89 -2.80 -7.59 2.70
N PHE A 90 -2.92 -7.22 1.43
CA PHE A 90 -1.93 -6.33 0.82
C PHE A 90 -2.03 -4.92 1.40
N VAL A 91 -0.91 -4.22 1.42
CA VAL A 91 -0.87 -2.83 1.85
C VAL A 91 -1.77 -1.97 0.96
N SER A 92 -2.43 -0.98 1.56
CA SER A 92 -3.30 -0.03 0.88
C SER A 92 -2.46 1.08 0.21
N PRO A 93 -2.58 1.29 -1.13
CA PRO A 93 -1.87 2.37 -1.81
C PRO A 93 -2.14 3.77 -1.25
N ALA A 94 -3.32 4.02 -0.70
CA ALA A 94 -3.64 5.28 -0.01
C ALA A 94 -2.80 5.46 1.27
N ASP A 95 -2.60 4.39 2.06
CA ASP A 95 -1.76 4.46 3.26
C ASP A 95 -0.29 4.65 2.90
N MET A 96 0.16 3.98 1.84
CA MET A 96 1.52 4.14 1.28
C MET A 96 1.75 5.57 0.79
N THR A 97 0.77 6.17 0.11
CA THR A 97 0.83 7.56 -0.35
C THR A 97 1.02 8.53 0.83
N MET A 98 0.27 8.30 1.92
CA MET A 98 0.31 9.17 3.10
C MET A 98 1.58 8.97 3.93
N PHE A 99 2.04 7.73 4.06
CA PHE A 99 3.34 7.41 4.63
C PHE A 99 4.47 8.10 3.86
N ALA A 100 4.53 7.92 2.53
CA ALA A 100 5.56 8.51 1.69
C ALA A 100 5.56 10.04 1.77
N ALA A 101 4.39 10.69 1.71
CA ALA A 101 4.28 12.14 1.84
C ALA A 101 4.80 12.66 3.19
N SER A 102 4.47 11.95 4.29
CA SER A 102 4.92 12.31 5.64
C SER A 102 6.43 12.15 5.81
N MET A 103 6.98 11.04 5.28
CA MET A 103 8.42 10.78 5.29
C MET A 103 9.18 11.82 4.47
N ASN A 104 8.69 12.14 3.26
CA ASN A 104 9.30 13.15 2.39
C ASN A 104 9.32 14.52 3.05
N LEU A 105 8.20 14.98 3.60
CA LEU A 105 8.12 16.26 4.31
C LEU A 105 9.14 16.37 5.45
N TYR A 106 9.33 15.27 6.19
CA TYR A 106 10.33 15.24 7.26
C TYR A 106 11.76 15.33 6.72
N PHE A 107 12.11 14.53 5.71
CA PHE A 107 13.48 14.46 5.20
C PHE A 107 13.89 15.59 4.25
N GLU A 108 12.93 16.30 3.67
CA GLU A 108 13.19 17.59 3.01
C GLU A 108 13.77 18.61 3.99
N ARG A 109 13.30 18.60 5.24
CA ARG A 109 13.75 19.49 6.31
C ARG A 109 14.95 18.94 7.10
N HIS A 110 15.09 17.62 7.16
CA HIS A 110 16.10 16.92 7.97
C HIS A 110 16.91 15.96 7.10
N LYS A 111 17.81 16.50 6.28
CA LYS A 111 18.67 15.67 5.43
C LYS A 111 19.56 14.77 6.29
N LEU A 112 19.43 13.46 6.10
CA LEU A 112 20.27 12.47 6.76
C LEU A 112 21.53 12.25 5.93
N VAL A 113 22.68 12.62 6.50
CA VAL A 113 24.00 12.43 5.88
C VAL A 113 24.73 11.32 6.63
N ALA A 114 25.34 10.37 5.91
CA ALA A 114 26.14 9.32 6.54
C ALA A 114 27.41 9.89 7.18
N SER A 115 27.78 9.37 8.35
CA SER A 115 29.04 9.65 9.02
C SER A 115 30.07 8.55 8.73
N GLU A 116 31.30 8.77 9.20
CA GLU A 116 32.36 7.74 9.15
C GLU A 116 32.19 6.66 10.23
N ASN A 117 31.44 6.96 11.30
CA ASN A 117 31.22 6.06 12.42
C ASN A 117 30.16 5.00 12.10
N PHE A 118 30.24 3.84 12.75
CA PHE A 118 29.24 2.79 12.66
C PHE A 118 28.08 3.02 13.65
N CYS A 119 26.91 2.49 13.29
CA CYS A 119 25.73 2.49 14.15
C CYS A 119 26.03 1.78 15.48
N ARG A 120 25.59 2.37 16.60
CA ARG A 120 25.75 1.77 17.94
C ARG A 120 24.75 0.67 18.28
N ARG A 121 23.91 0.25 17.35
CA ARG A 121 22.91 -0.80 17.62
C ARG A 121 23.54 -2.16 17.41
N ASP A 122 23.23 -3.10 18.29
CA ASP A 122 23.80 -4.44 18.26
C ASP A 122 23.64 -5.08 16.88
N ASN A 123 24.71 -5.69 16.40
CA ASN A 123 24.80 -6.37 15.10
C ASN A 123 24.44 -5.48 13.89
N CYS A 124 24.67 -4.16 13.98
CA CYS A 124 24.47 -3.24 12.86
C CYS A 124 25.78 -2.78 12.24
N GLU A 125 26.04 -3.19 11.00
CA GLU A 125 27.24 -2.82 10.25
C GLU A 125 27.08 -1.54 9.42
N ARG A 126 25.93 -0.87 9.53
CA ARG A 126 25.63 0.35 8.74
C ARG A 126 26.30 1.57 9.36
N LYS A 127 26.66 2.55 8.51
CA LYS A 127 27.16 3.85 8.97
C LYS A 127 26.08 4.62 9.74
N ALA A 128 26.48 5.26 10.83
CA ALA A 128 25.64 6.17 11.60
C ALA A 128 25.39 7.47 10.83
N ILE A 129 24.35 8.21 11.18
CA ILE A 129 24.08 9.55 10.64
C ILE A 129 25.05 10.55 11.27
N LEU A 130 25.45 11.59 10.54
CA LEU A 130 26.26 12.68 11.06
C LEU A 130 25.58 13.32 12.28
N LYS A 131 26.34 13.45 13.38
CA LYS A 131 25.88 13.92 14.70
C LYS A 131 24.85 13.01 15.40
N ASP A 132 24.69 11.78 14.95
CA ASP A 132 23.89 10.75 15.62
C ASP A 132 24.72 9.48 15.86
N VAL A 133 24.24 8.60 16.74
CA VAL A 133 24.83 7.29 17.02
C VAL A 133 24.13 6.16 16.24
N LEU A 134 22.99 6.45 15.61
CA LEU A 134 22.18 5.49 14.87
C LEU A 134 22.37 5.65 13.35
N CYS A 135 22.26 4.54 12.62
CA CYS A 135 22.12 4.59 11.16
C CYS A 135 20.72 5.07 10.76
N LYS A 136 20.55 5.40 9.47
CA LYS A 136 19.27 5.84 8.90
C LYS A 136 18.08 4.97 9.33
N ASN A 137 18.21 3.65 9.25
CA ASN A 137 17.13 2.73 9.57
C ASN A 137 16.75 2.80 11.05
N HIS A 138 17.72 2.67 11.95
CA HIS A 138 17.46 2.68 13.40
C HIS A 138 17.03 4.05 13.91
N PHE A 139 17.49 5.13 13.29
CA PHE A 139 17.01 6.47 13.57
C PHE A 139 15.53 6.63 13.17
N ILE A 140 15.15 6.18 11.97
CA ILE A 140 13.73 6.15 11.54
C ILE A 140 12.89 5.33 12.50
N GLU A 141 13.32 4.12 12.86
CA GLU A 141 12.62 3.28 13.83
C GLU A 141 12.46 3.97 15.19
N SER A 142 13.50 4.65 15.68
CA SER A 142 13.45 5.40 16.93
C SER A 142 12.39 6.51 16.85
N LEU A 143 12.38 7.30 15.78
CA LEU A 143 11.38 8.34 15.55
C LEU A 143 9.95 7.78 15.41
N GLN A 144 9.78 6.61 14.81
CA GLN A 144 8.49 5.93 14.72
C GLN A 144 8.02 5.41 16.09
N ASN A 145 8.93 4.90 16.91
CA ASN A 145 8.61 4.40 18.24
C ASN A 145 8.16 5.50 19.20
N ILE A 146 8.73 6.71 19.08
CA ILE A 146 8.32 7.88 19.89
C ILE A 146 7.19 8.70 19.22
N GLY A 147 6.65 8.24 18.09
CA GLY A 147 5.51 8.87 17.42
C GLY A 147 5.82 10.14 16.63
N THR A 148 7.10 10.44 16.36
CA THR A 148 7.50 11.59 15.52
C THR A 148 7.33 11.31 14.03
N LEU A 149 7.55 10.06 13.61
CA LEU A 149 7.29 9.59 12.24
C LEU A 149 6.16 8.57 12.22
N PRO A 150 5.38 8.48 11.12
CA PRO A 150 4.35 7.46 11.00
C PRO A 150 4.99 6.08 10.93
N LYS A 151 4.34 5.08 11.55
CA LYS A 151 4.71 3.68 11.35
C LYS A 151 4.52 3.29 9.89
N TYR A 152 5.30 2.31 9.46
CA TYR A 152 5.15 1.73 8.14
C TYR A 152 3.74 1.13 7.99
N PRO A 153 3.01 1.36 6.88
CA PRO A 153 1.68 0.83 6.69
C PRO A 153 1.63 -0.69 6.81
N GLU A 154 0.62 -1.22 7.49
CA GLU A 154 0.48 -2.66 7.68
C GLU A 154 0.00 -3.36 6.40
N GLY A 155 0.57 -4.54 6.15
CA GLY A 155 0.14 -5.42 5.06
C GLY A 155 1.29 -6.03 4.29
N LYS A 156 0.96 -6.92 3.36
CA LYS A 156 1.93 -7.47 2.42
C LYS A 156 2.30 -6.44 1.36
N ILE A 157 3.59 -6.15 1.23
CA ILE A 157 4.13 -5.34 0.12
C ILE A 157 4.16 -6.17 -1.16
N PHE A 158 3.92 -5.50 -2.29
CA PHE A 158 3.89 -6.07 -3.62
C PHE A 158 4.24 -5.01 -4.65
N ASP A 159 4.73 -5.42 -5.81
CA ASP A 159 5.01 -4.50 -6.92
C ASP A 159 3.73 -3.81 -7.40
N PRO A 160 3.78 -2.52 -7.79
CA PRO A 160 4.97 -1.67 -7.88
C PRO A 160 5.32 -0.90 -6.59
N TYR A 161 4.82 -1.31 -5.42
CA TYR A 161 4.93 -0.56 -4.17
C TYR A 161 6.10 -1.00 -3.27
N THR A 162 7.14 -1.57 -3.86
CA THR A 162 8.39 -1.93 -3.18
C THR A 162 9.29 -0.68 -3.02
N PHE A 163 9.96 -0.52 -1.87
CA PHE A 163 10.84 0.61 -1.55
C PHE A 163 12.28 0.14 -1.27
#